data_AF-A0A940Q5N2-F1
#
_entry.id   AF-A0A940Q5N2-F1
#
_cell.length_a   1.000
_cell.length_b   1.000
_cell.length_c   1.000
_cell.angle_alpha   90.00
_cell.angle_beta   90.00
_cell.angle_gamma   90.00
#
_symmetry.space_group_name_H-M   'P 1'
#
loop_
_entity.id
_entity.type
_entity.pdbx_description
1 polymer ?
#
loop_
_entity_poly.entity_id
_entity_poly.type
_entity_poly.pdbx_seq_one_letter_code
_entity_poly.pdbx_strand_id
1 'polypeptide(L)'
;MNKQEYISEFARLMNCGHGRCAVMLEENREMYREAVLQGCLNDLSFDMQCEGSRGIFMYRLAIKYDDPEYFLGAVCEKLLDSRVNDDWNMICHLTDIVFCFADDGNEAALDTLEKKYSELYRLIMSLRYGCKAARICECFEYTAISLMQCSDFGRLREIMLDIGAYFIRRRRTPDNELRWSFSWFYSSAAERFGETDIRNILIDSPQLKRFFRVMDTAPFVEAVENNAGAVTAEDIANGDISPRERRRFVFKASQEEKIRLAEAAVRENDLLKKAELLRMFSSKYNPFPSDPQLLTAYAGSENKELSRAAKDALMYVKSDIVHSYAVDILRHSDDTDALHMLITNYRKNDLAVITDKLGRLETDRSDASGWHGLMMTILDEADNGSIPDELLLYIYEKSLCSCCRSSAVRILAERRHLTSGQAYECLYDCNEYTRNAARQYIDNLPENC
;
A
#
# COMPACT_ATOMS: atom_id res chain seq x y z
N MET A 1 -17.14 23.64 -17.20
CA MET A 1 -15.86 23.14 -17.69
C MET A 1 -15.94 22.91 -19.19
N ASN A 2 -14.86 23.08 -19.95
CA ASN A 2 -14.80 22.64 -21.34
C ASN A 2 -14.58 21.12 -21.42
N LYS A 3 -14.73 20.51 -22.60
CA LYS A 3 -14.58 19.05 -22.79
C LYS A 3 -13.24 18.53 -22.26
N GLN A 4 -12.15 19.27 -22.48
CA GLN A 4 -10.82 18.85 -22.05
C GLN A 4 -10.68 18.86 -20.53
N GLU A 5 -11.24 19.87 -19.86
CA GLU A 5 -11.27 19.96 -18.39
C GLU A 5 -12.03 18.78 -17.77
N TYR A 6 -13.15 18.36 -18.36
CA TYR A 6 -13.89 17.18 -17.88
C TYR A 6 -13.09 15.89 -18.02
N ILE A 7 -12.40 15.70 -19.16
CA ILE A 7 -11.55 14.52 -19.38
C ILE A 7 -10.37 14.51 -18.39
N SER A 8 -9.74 15.66 -18.16
CA SER A 8 -8.64 15.79 -17.20
C SER A 8 -9.09 15.48 -15.77
N GLU A 9 -10.25 15.98 -15.35
CA GLU A 9 -10.79 15.68 -14.01
C GLU A 9 -11.19 14.21 -13.87
N PHE A 10 -11.84 13.63 -14.89
CA PHE A 10 -12.15 12.20 -14.92
C PHE A 10 -10.87 11.36 -14.77
N ALA A 11 -9.84 11.66 -15.57
CA ALA A 11 -8.59 10.94 -15.54
C ALA A 11 -7.90 11.06 -14.17
N ARG A 12 -7.96 12.24 -13.53
CA ARG A 12 -7.43 12.45 -12.17
C ARG A 12 -8.17 11.57 -11.15
N LEU A 13 -9.50 11.62 -11.14
CA LEU A 13 -10.32 10.83 -10.21
C LEU A 13 -10.13 9.32 -10.42
N MET A 14 -10.08 8.87 -11.67
CA MET A 14 -9.77 7.48 -12.03
C MET A 14 -8.36 7.09 -11.56
N ASN A 15 -7.36 7.96 -11.71
CA ASN A 15 -6.01 7.77 -11.18
C ASN A 15 -5.93 7.79 -9.65
N CYS A 16 -6.94 8.29 -8.94
CA CYS A 16 -7.09 8.13 -7.49
C CYS A 16 -7.85 6.84 -7.13
N GLY A 17 -8.58 6.24 -8.08
CA GLY A 17 -9.56 5.18 -7.82
C GLY A 17 -10.83 5.70 -7.14
N HIS A 18 -11.11 6.99 -7.31
CA HIS A 18 -12.20 7.70 -6.65
C HIS A 18 -13.53 7.44 -7.38
N GLY A 19 -14.56 7.00 -6.64
CA GLY A 19 -15.82 6.56 -7.24
C GLY A 19 -16.61 7.63 -8.01
N ARG A 20 -16.36 8.93 -7.76
CA ARG A 20 -16.89 10.04 -8.58
C ARG A 20 -16.65 9.87 -10.08
N CYS A 21 -15.55 9.26 -10.52
CA CYS A 21 -15.36 9.04 -11.96
C CYS A 21 -16.40 8.06 -12.54
N ALA A 22 -16.88 7.08 -11.77
CA ALA A 22 -17.96 6.20 -12.20
C ALA A 22 -19.28 6.96 -12.35
N VAL A 23 -19.55 7.93 -11.47
CA VAL A 23 -20.73 8.81 -11.58
C VAL A 23 -20.64 9.68 -12.84
N MET A 24 -19.47 10.30 -13.10
CA MET A 24 -19.23 11.05 -14.34
C MET A 24 -19.39 10.18 -15.59
N LEU A 25 -18.96 8.91 -15.52
CA LEU A 25 -19.07 7.97 -16.62
C LEU A 25 -20.54 7.70 -16.98
N GLU A 26 -21.44 7.62 -16.00
CA GLU A 26 -22.88 7.37 -16.23
C GLU A 26 -23.55 8.49 -17.03
N GLU A 27 -23.04 9.72 -16.94
CA GLU A 27 -23.57 10.87 -17.69
C GLU A 27 -23.12 10.90 -19.16
N ASN A 28 -21.88 10.49 -19.45
CA ASN A 28 -21.33 10.53 -20.82
C ASN A 28 -20.19 9.52 -21.06
N ARG A 29 -20.55 8.24 -21.20
CA ARG A 29 -19.61 7.13 -21.35
C ARG A 29 -18.60 7.35 -22.48
N GLU A 30 -19.08 7.69 -23.68
CA GLU A 30 -18.24 7.84 -24.87
C GLU A 30 -17.20 8.96 -24.75
N MET A 31 -17.46 10.00 -23.96
CA MET A 31 -16.47 11.05 -23.72
C MET A 31 -15.19 10.52 -23.07
N TYR A 32 -15.31 9.49 -22.24
CA TYR A 32 -14.24 8.98 -21.40
C TYR A 32 -13.66 7.64 -21.87
N ARG A 33 -14.13 7.09 -23.00
CA ARG A 33 -13.72 5.78 -23.54
C ARG A 33 -12.20 5.61 -23.61
N GLU A 34 -11.49 6.58 -24.19
CA GLU A 34 -10.03 6.52 -24.31
C GLU A 34 -9.35 6.59 -22.94
N ALA A 35 -9.85 7.40 -22.01
CA ALA A 35 -9.29 7.48 -20.66
C ALA A 35 -9.45 6.14 -19.92
N VAL A 36 -10.62 5.49 -20.03
CA VAL A 36 -10.85 4.15 -19.46
C VAL A 36 -9.92 3.13 -20.09
N LEU A 37 -9.74 3.14 -21.41
CA LEU A 37 -8.79 2.23 -22.07
C LEU A 37 -7.36 2.42 -21.55
N GLN A 38 -6.89 3.67 -21.46
CA GLN A 38 -5.58 3.95 -20.88
C GLN A 38 -5.49 3.51 -19.42
N GLY A 39 -6.57 3.64 -18.65
CA GLY A 39 -6.65 3.12 -17.28
C GLY A 39 -6.55 1.60 -17.20
N CYS A 40 -7.22 0.87 -18.10
CA CYS A 40 -7.16 -0.60 -18.18
C CYS A 40 -5.78 -1.12 -18.60
N LEU A 41 -5.01 -0.31 -19.32
CA LEU A 41 -3.71 -0.71 -19.83
C LEU A 41 -2.57 -0.33 -18.89
N ASN A 42 -2.77 0.46 -17.82
CA ASN A 42 -1.67 0.95 -17.01
C ASN A 42 -1.94 0.76 -15.51
N ASP A 43 -0.92 0.37 -14.75
CA ASP A 43 -1.03 0.31 -13.30
C ASP A 43 -1.37 1.70 -12.73
N LEU A 44 -2.51 1.76 -12.05
CA LEU A 44 -3.02 2.98 -11.43
C LEU A 44 -2.79 3.02 -9.93
N SER A 45 -2.26 1.96 -9.30
CA SER A 45 -2.02 1.92 -7.84
C SER A 45 -0.91 2.89 -7.42
N PHE A 46 -1.03 3.50 -6.25
CA PHE A 46 0.06 4.29 -5.67
C PHE A 46 1.06 3.35 -4.98
N ASP A 47 0.55 2.49 -4.10
CA ASP A 47 1.30 1.39 -3.50
C ASP A 47 0.53 0.07 -3.64
N MET A 48 0.84 -0.68 -4.70
CA MET A 48 0.25 -2.00 -5.01
C MET A 48 0.35 -2.97 -3.83
N GLN A 49 1.41 -2.90 -3.02
CA GLN A 49 1.64 -3.87 -1.93
C GLN A 49 0.63 -3.67 -0.79
N CYS A 50 0.17 -2.43 -0.58
CA CYS A 50 -0.78 -2.10 0.47
C CYS A 50 -2.23 -2.00 -0.05
N GLU A 51 -2.42 -1.50 -1.27
CA GLU A 51 -3.75 -1.21 -1.82
C GLU A 51 -4.31 -2.36 -2.68
N GLY A 52 -3.45 -3.25 -3.16
CA GLY A 52 -3.77 -4.16 -4.25
C GLY A 52 -3.83 -3.43 -5.60
N SER A 53 -4.20 -4.19 -6.64
CA SER A 53 -4.34 -3.64 -7.98
C SER A 53 -5.66 -2.89 -8.16
N ARG A 54 -5.68 -2.01 -9.17
CA ARG A 54 -6.91 -1.34 -9.62
C ARG A 54 -7.59 -2.04 -10.79
N GLY A 55 -7.16 -3.25 -11.16
CA GLY A 55 -7.74 -3.99 -12.28
C GLY A 55 -9.23 -4.26 -12.09
N ILE A 56 -9.66 -4.73 -10.91
CA ILE A 56 -11.09 -4.94 -10.60
C ILE A 56 -11.90 -3.65 -10.75
N PHE A 57 -11.33 -2.51 -10.31
CA PHE A 57 -11.96 -1.20 -10.46
C PHE A 57 -12.09 -0.81 -11.93
N MET A 58 -11.05 -1.02 -12.73
CA MET A 58 -11.09 -0.74 -14.17
C MET A 58 -12.07 -1.64 -14.92
N TYR A 59 -12.15 -2.92 -14.57
CA TYR A 59 -13.18 -3.83 -15.10
C TYR A 59 -14.60 -3.29 -14.83
N ARG A 60 -14.88 -2.81 -13.60
CA ARG A 60 -16.19 -2.22 -13.26
C ARG A 60 -16.53 -0.97 -14.06
N LEU A 61 -15.54 -0.19 -14.49
CA LEU A 61 -15.74 0.93 -15.41
C LEU A 61 -15.96 0.44 -16.85
N ALA A 62 -15.21 -0.58 -17.29
CA ALA A 62 -15.31 -1.14 -18.64
C ALA A 62 -16.69 -1.77 -18.92
N ILE A 63 -17.26 -2.52 -17.97
CA ILE A 63 -18.59 -3.16 -18.13
C ILE A 63 -19.76 -2.17 -18.15
N LYS A 64 -19.52 -0.86 -17.93
CA LYS A 64 -20.55 0.16 -18.11
C LYS A 64 -20.76 0.51 -19.57
N TYR A 65 -19.85 0.13 -20.48
CA TYR A 65 -20.00 0.34 -21.92
C TYR A 65 -20.82 -0.79 -22.54
N ASP A 66 -21.42 -0.50 -23.70
CA ASP A 66 -22.24 -1.49 -24.42
C ASP A 66 -21.37 -2.57 -25.11
N ASP A 67 -20.07 -2.32 -25.26
CA ASP A 67 -19.07 -3.16 -25.93
C ASP A 67 -17.81 -3.38 -25.06
N PRO A 68 -17.93 -4.00 -23.87
CA PRO A 68 -16.81 -4.15 -22.94
C PRO A 68 -15.63 -4.97 -23.51
N GLU A 69 -15.86 -5.79 -24.54
CA GLU A 69 -14.84 -6.53 -25.28
C GLU A 69 -13.80 -5.63 -25.95
N TYR A 70 -14.15 -4.36 -26.24
CA TYR A 70 -13.20 -3.36 -26.73
C TYR A 70 -12.00 -3.21 -25.78
N PHE A 71 -12.27 -3.15 -24.47
CA PHE A 71 -11.24 -3.03 -23.44
C PHE A 71 -10.54 -4.37 -23.21
N LEU A 72 -11.31 -5.45 -23.10
CA LEU A 72 -10.77 -6.79 -22.87
C LEU A 72 -9.75 -7.18 -23.94
N GLY A 73 -10.05 -6.95 -25.23
CA GLY A 73 -9.14 -7.29 -26.32
C GLY A 73 -7.77 -6.63 -26.18
N ALA A 74 -7.74 -5.33 -25.86
CA ALA A 74 -6.49 -4.59 -25.66
C ALA A 74 -5.75 -5.05 -24.40
N VAL A 75 -6.46 -5.35 -23.32
CA VAL A 75 -5.87 -5.88 -22.07
C VAL A 75 -5.27 -7.26 -22.31
N CYS A 76 -5.97 -8.16 -23.02
CA CYS A 76 -5.45 -9.48 -23.37
C CYS A 76 -4.18 -9.40 -24.24
N GLU A 77 -4.17 -8.52 -25.24
CA GLU A 77 -2.99 -8.27 -26.07
C GLU A 77 -1.80 -7.81 -25.22
N LYS A 78 -2.01 -6.81 -24.35
CA LYS A 78 -0.95 -6.29 -23.49
C LYS A 78 -0.49 -7.31 -22.46
N LEU A 79 -1.41 -8.09 -21.88
CA LEU A 79 -1.07 -9.14 -20.93
C LEU A 79 -0.15 -10.16 -21.61
N LEU A 80 -0.47 -10.62 -22.82
CA LEU A 80 0.35 -11.58 -23.57
C LEU A 80 1.68 -11.03 -24.09
N ASP A 81 1.97 -9.74 -23.92
CA ASP A 81 3.26 -9.16 -24.26
C ASP A 81 4.36 -9.65 -23.31
N SER A 82 5.43 -10.24 -23.87
CA SER A 82 6.56 -10.71 -23.07
C SER A 82 7.27 -9.63 -22.24
N ARG A 83 7.10 -8.34 -22.59
CA ARG A 83 7.67 -7.18 -21.89
C ARG A 83 7.09 -6.98 -20.50
N VAL A 84 5.89 -7.49 -20.21
CA VAL A 84 5.27 -7.37 -18.88
C VAL A 84 5.61 -8.54 -17.95
N ASN A 85 6.26 -9.61 -18.43
CA ASN A 85 6.44 -10.85 -17.67
C ASN A 85 7.25 -10.73 -16.37
N ASP A 86 8.05 -9.69 -16.21
CA ASP A 86 8.80 -9.41 -14.97
C ASP A 86 8.42 -8.07 -14.32
N ASP A 87 7.28 -7.50 -14.73
CA ASP A 87 6.63 -6.34 -14.12
C ASP A 87 5.43 -6.82 -13.31
N TRP A 88 5.67 -7.08 -12.02
CA TRP A 88 4.65 -7.62 -11.11
C TRP A 88 3.41 -6.73 -11.04
N ASN A 89 3.59 -5.42 -10.95
CA ASN A 89 2.48 -4.48 -10.87
C ASN A 89 1.58 -4.56 -12.10
N MET A 90 2.20 -4.52 -13.29
CA MET A 90 1.44 -4.61 -14.54
C MET A 90 0.74 -5.96 -14.69
N ILE A 91 1.39 -7.06 -14.30
CA ILE A 91 0.77 -8.38 -14.30
C ILE A 91 -0.44 -8.42 -13.38
N CYS A 92 -0.34 -7.94 -12.13
CA CYS A 92 -1.47 -7.90 -11.21
C CYS A 92 -2.65 -7.11 -11.80
N HIS A 93 -2.38 -5.91 -12.31
CA HIS A 93 -3.40 -5.04 -12.88
C HIS A 93 -4.13 -5.68 -14.06
N LEU A 94 -3.40 -6.19 -15.05
CA LEU A 94 -3.99 -6.78 -16.26
C LEU A 94 -4.68 -8.11 -15.94
N THR A 95 -4.07 -8.93 -15.09
CA THR A 95 -4.61 -10.22 -14.69
C THR A 95 -5.93 -10.07 -13.95
N ASP A 96 -6.07 -9.09 -13.06
CA ASP A 96 -7.32 -8.81 -12.35
C ASP A 96 -8.46 -8.46 -13.31
N ILE A 97 -8.19 -7.65 -14.35
CA ILE A 97 -9.20 -7.31 -15.36
C ILE A 97 -9.64 -8.56 -16.11
N VAL A 98 -8.67 -9.33 -16.64
CA VAL A 98 -8.95 -10.55 -17.41
C VAL A 98 -9.65 -11.59 -16.54
N PHE A 99 -9.25 -11.73 -15.27
CA PHE A 99 -9.89 -12.59 -14.28
C PHE A 99 -11.36 -12.23 -14.10
N CYS A 100 -11.71 -10.96 -13.88
CA CYS A 100 -13.11 -10.57 -13.73
C CYS A 100 -13.96 -10.93 -14.96
N PHE A 101 -13.43 -10.74 -16.17
CA PHE A 101 -14.12 -11.19 -17.39
C PHE A 101 -14.25 -12.72 -17.47
N ALA A 102 -13.22 -13.46 -17.07
CA ALA A 102 -13.26 -14.92 -17.05
C ALA A 102 -14.27 -15.46 -16.01
N ASP A 103 -14.34 -14.82 -14.84
CA ASP A 103 -15.29 -15.14 -13.76
C ASP A 103 -16.74 -14.88 -14.20
N ASP A 104 -16.97 -13.86 -15.04
CA ASP A 104 -18.24 -13.61 -15.71
C ASP A 104 -18.57 -14.60 -16.86
N GLY A 105 -17.70 -15.58 -17.11
CA GLY A 105 -17.90 -16.60 -18.14
C GLY A 105 -17.33 -16.27 -19.52
N ASN A 106 -16.46 -15.27 -19.65
CA ASN A 106 -15.79 -14.99 -20.92
C ASN A 106 -14.67 -16.02 -21.19
N GLU A 107 -14.92 -16.95 -22.12
CA GLU A 107 -13.98 -18.02 -22.47
C GLU A 107 -12.64 -17.50 -23.03
N ALA A 108 -12.66 -16.39 -23.78
CA ALA A 108 -11.44 -15.80 -24.35
C ALA A 108 -10.53 -15.19 -23.27
N ALA A 109 -11.12 -14.65 -22.20
CA ALA A 109 -10.39 -14.17 -21.04
C ALA A 109 -9.74 -15.36 -20.28
N LEU A 110 -10.48 -16.45 -20.06
CA LEU A 110 -9.95 -17.66 -19.44
C LEU A 110 -8.79 -18.27 -20.24
N ASP A 111 -8.94 -18.39 -21.56
CA ASP A 111 -7.88 -18.86 -22.46
C ASP A 111 -6.64 -17.93 -22.42
N THR A 112 -6.84 -16.62 -22.24
CA THR A 112 -5.73 -15.67 -22.07
C THR A 112 -4.97 -15.90 -20.76
N LEU A 113 -5.68 -16.13 -19.64
CA LEU A 113 -5.05 -16.47 -18.36
C LEU A 113 -4.24 -17.77 -18.48
N GLU A 114 -4.80 -18.80 -19.12
CA GLU A 114 -4.13 -20.08 -19.32
C GLU A 114 -2.84 -19.95 -20.17
N LYS A 115 -2.90 -19.15 -21.24
CA LYS A 115 -1.73 -18.84 -22.07
C LYS A 115 -0.65 -18.12 -21.27
N LYS A 116 -1.02 -17.11 -20.49
CA LYS A 116 -0.06 -16.36 -19.66
C LYS A 116 0.53 -17.24 -18.57
N TYR A 117 -0.28 -18.02 -17.86
CA TYR A 117 0.17 -19.02 -16.88
C TYR A 117 1.21 -19.95 -17.50
N SER A 118 0.89 -20.53 -18.67
CA SER A 118 1.76 -21.46 -19.38
C SER A 118 3.07 -20.82 -19.86
N GLU A 119 3.03 -19.54 -20.26
CA GLU A 119 4.22 -18.76 -20.62
C GLU A 119 5.14 -18.53 -19.42
N LEU A 120 4.59 -18.01 -18.32
CA LEU A 120 5.33 -17.72 -17.10
C LEU A 120 5.92 -19.00 -16.49
N TYR A 121 5.16 -20.09 -16.48
CA TYR A 121 5.65 -21.40 -16.04
C TYR A 121 6.87 -21.87 -16.85
N ARG A 122 6.79 -21.80 -18.20
CA ARG A 122 7.92 -22.13 -19.08
C ARG A 122 9.15 -21.25 -18.79
N LEU A 123 8.94 -19.97 -18.53
CA LEU A 123 10.01 -19.04 -18.19
C LEU A 123 10.68 -19.40 -16.85
N ILE A 124 9.93 -19.56 -15.76
CA ILE A 124 10.51 -19.92 -14.45
C ILE A 124 11.19 -21.29 -14.47
N MET A 125 10.73 -22.20 -15.33
CA MET A 125 11.37 -23.51 -15.52
C MET A 125 12.63 -23.44 -16.37
N SER A 126 12.78 -22.47 -17.27
CA SER A 126 14.00 -22.33 -18.09
C SER A 126 15.11 -21.55 -17.38
N LEU A 127 14.76 -20.54 -16.58
CA LEU A 127 15.72 -19.61 -15.99
C LEU A 127 16.57 -20.22 -14.87
N ARG A 128 17.80 -19.71 -14.75
CA ARG A 128 18.62 -19.91 -13.54
C ARG A 128 18.08 -19.04 -12.41
N TYR A 129 18.28 -19.48 -11.17
CA TYR A 129 17.87 -18.71 -10.00
C TYR A 129 18.62 -17.36 -9.94
N GLY A 130 17.90 -16.28 -9.64
CA GLY A 130 18.40 -14.91 -9.61
C GLY A 130 17.24 -13.90 -9.69
N CYS A 131 17.55 -12.59 -9.65
CA CYS A 131 16.53 -11.53 -9.51
C CYS A 131 15.44 -11.59 -10.59
N LYS A 132 15.81 -11.80 -11.85
CA LYS A 132 14.83 -11.93 -12.95
C LYS A 132 13.89 -13.13 -12.75
N ALA A 133 14.43 -14.28 -12.32
CA ALA A 133 13.62 -15.46 -12.06
C ALA A 133 12.69 -15.26 -10.86
N ALA A 134 13.14 -14.52 -9.83
CA ALA A 134 12.30 -14.16 -8.70
C ALA A 134 11.10 -13.30 -9.12
N ARG A 135 11.32 -12.22 -9.89
CA ARG A 135 10.23 -11.36 -10.39
C ARG A 135 9.21 -12.11 -11.24
N ILE A 136 9.68 -12.98 -12.14
CA ILE A 136 8.79 -13.81 -12.96
C ILE A 136 8.05 -14.84 -12.09
N CYS A 137 8.67 -15.34 -11.01
CA CYS A 137 8.02 -16.23 -10.06
C CYS A 137 6.87 -15.55 -9.32
N GLU A 138 7.03 -14.28 -8.92
CA GLU A 138 5.96 -13.48 -8.32
C GLU A 138 4.81 -13.26 -9.31
N CYS A 139 5.12 -12.95 -10.58
CA CYS A 139 4.12 -12.82 -11.65
C CYS A 139 3.38 -14.16 -11.91
N PHE A 140 4.13 -15.26 -11.89
CA PHE A 140 3.59 -16.61 -12.05
C PHE A 140 2.65 -16.97 -10.90
N GLU A 141 3.07 -16.73 -9.65
CA GLU A 141 2.23 -16.98 -8.47
C GLU A 141 0.90 -16.22 -8.57
N TYR A 142 0.94 -14.93 -8.90
CA TYR A 142 -0.27 -14.11 -9.05
C TYR A 142 -1.21 -14.63 -10.13
N THR A 143 -0.66 -14.95 -11.31
CA THR A 143 -1.44 -15.51 -12.43
C THR A 143 -2.03 -16.87 -12.06
N ALA A 144 -1.26 -17.70 -11.35
CA ALA A 144 -1.71 -19.00 -10.85
C ALA A 144 -2.85 -18.86 -9.84
N ILE A 145 -2.78 -17.88 -8.94
CA ILE A 145 -3.88 -17.55 -8.01
C ILE A 145 -5.12 -17.17 -8.80
N SER A 146 -5.01 -16.23 -9.73
CA SER A 146 -6.16 -15.72 -10.50
C SER A 146 -6.83 -16.83 -11.30
N LEU A 147 -6.04 -17.65 -12.01
CA LEU A 147 -6.55 -18.81 -12.73
C LEU A 147 -7.17 -19.84 -11.77
N MET A 148 -6.54 -20.07 -10.62
CA MET A 148 -7.05 -20.97 -9.60
C MET A 148 -8.36 -20.47 -9.00
N GLN A 149 -8.67 -19.16 -9.01
CA GLN A 149 -9.92 -18.57 -8.50
C GLN A 149 -11.11 -18.70 -9.46
N CYS A 150 -10.90 -18.94 -10.75
CA CYS A 150 -11.99 -19.19 -11.72
C CYS A 150 -12.09 -20.67 -12.15
N SER A 151 -11.29 -21.56 -11.56
CA SER A 151 -11.19 -22.98 -11.98
C SER A 151 -11.77 -23.96 -10.96
N ASP A 152 -11.77 -25.25 -11.27
CA ASP A 152 -12.17 -26.30 -10.33
C ASP A 152 -11.01 -26.82 -9.46
N PHE A 153 -11.33 -27.75 -8.55
CA PHE A 153 -10.34 -28.40 -7.68
C PHE A 153 -9.32 -29.25 -8.46
N GLY A 154 -9.69 -29.72 -9.66
CA GLY A 154 -8.78 -30.44 -10.56
C GLY A 154 -7.65 -29.53 -11.02
N ARG A 155 -7.98 -28.32 -11.48
CA ARG A 155 -6.98 -27.33 -11.90
C ARG A 155 -6.09 -26.87 -10.76
N LEU A 156 -6.62 -26.71 -9.54
CA LEU A 156 -5.81 -26.47 -8.33
C LEU A 156 -4.69 -27.51 -8.20
N ARG A 157 -5.04 -28.80 -8.32
CA ARG A 157 -4.08 -29.90 -8.21
C ARG A 157 -3.02 -29.83 -9.31
N GLU A 158 -3.39 -29.48 -10.53
CA GLU A 158 -2.43 -29.29 -11.63
C GLU A 158 -1.43 -28.16 -11.36
N ILE A 159 -1.90 -27.03 -10.83
CA ILE A 159 -1.02 -25.92 -10.46
C ILE A 159 -0.07 -26.34 -9.33
N MET A 160 -0.55 -27.08 -8.32
CA MET A 160 0.30 -27.64 -7.27
C MET A 160 1.37 -28.61 -7.80
N LEU A 161 1.05 -29.40 -8.84
CA LEU A 161 2.02 -30.25 -9.51
C LEU A 161 3.13 -29.43 -10.19
N ASP A 162 2.76 -28.34 -10.86
CA ASP A 162 3.72 -27.44 -11.53
C ASP A 162 4.63 -26.73 -10.52
N ILE A 163 4.07 -26.22 -9.42
CA ILE A 163 4.86 -25.63 -8.33
C ILE A 163 5.77 -26.70 -7.69
N GLY A 164 5.26 -27.91 -7.47
CA GLY A 164 6.06 -29.04 -7.00
C GLY A 164 7.23 -29.38 -7.94
N ALA A 165 7.01 -29.35 -9.26
CA ALA A 165 8.06 -29.53 -10.25
C ALA A 165 9.12 -28.41 -10.19
N TYR A 166 8.67 -27.16 -10.01
CA TYR A 166 9.55 -26.02 -9.79
C TYR A 166 10.45 -26.22 -8.55
N PHE A 167 9.88 -26.67 -7.42
CA PHE A 167 10.65 -26.97 -6.20
C PHE A 167 11.66 -28.10 -6.38
N ILE A 168 11.32 -29.16 -7.11
CA ILE A 168 12.26 -30.25 -7.43
C ILE A 168 13.44 -29.71 -8.23
N ARG A 169 13.18 -28.87 -9.23
CA ARG A 169 14.23 -28.23 -10.03
C ARG A 169 15.14 -27.34 -9.17
N ARG A 170 14.61 -26.73 -8.11
CA ARG A 170 15.33 -25.88 -7.15
C ARG A 170 15.74 -26.61 -5.87
N ARG A 171 16.04 -27.90 -5.92
CA ARG A 171 16.45 -28.72 -4.74
C ARG A 171 17.63 -28.20 -3.89
N ARG A 172 18.38 -27.21 -4.36
CA ARG A 172 19.49 -26.57 -3.62
C ARG A 172 19.07 -25.30 -2.87
N THR A 173 17.91 -24.74 -3.20
CA THR A 173 17.34 -23.58 -2.51
C THR A 173 16.71 -24.05 -1.19
N PRO A 174 16.92 -23.33 -0.07
CA PRO A 174 16.29 -23.68 1.22
C PRO A 174 14.76 -23.74 1.13
N ASP A 175 14.15 -24.70 1.83
CA ASP A 175 12.69 -24.91 1.80
C ASP A 175 11.92 -23.64 2.26
N ASN A 176 12.46 -22.88 3.23
CA ASN A 176 11.84 -21.62 3.67
C ASN A 176 11.79 -20.53 2.59
N GLU A 177 12.83 -20.42 1.75
CA GLU A 177 12.82 -19.47 0.64
C GLU A 177 11.82 -19.89 -0.44
N LEU A 178 11.76 -21.19 -0.76
CA LEU A 178 10.78 -21.72 -1.71
C LEU A 178 9.34 -21.58 -1.21
N ARG A 179 9.12 -21.76 0.09
CA ARG A 179 7.82 -21.56 0.73
C ARG A 179 7.37 -20.12 0.60
N TRP A 180 8.26 -19.16 0.86
CA TRP A 180 7.95 -17.73 0.76
C TRP A 180 7.42 -17.33 -0.63
N SER A 181 7.94 -17.96 -1.70
CA SER A 181 7.53 -17.69 -3.08
C SER A 181 6.14 -18.21 -3.47
N PHE A 182 5.51 -19.07 -2.65
CA PHE A 182 4.21 -19.68 -2.95
C PHE A 182 3.27 -19.73 -1.75
N SER A 183 3.61 -19.03 -0.65
CA SER A 183 2.80 -19.03 0.57
C SER A 183 1.49 -18.29 0.36
N TRP A 184 1.47 -17.30 -0.53
CA TRP A 184 0.23 -16.58 -0.84
C TRP A 184 -0.69 -17.46 -1.66
N PHE A 185 -0.18 -18.14 -2.69
CA PHE A 185 -0.94 -19.14 -3.44
C PHE A 185 -1.58 -20.19 -2.54
N TYR A 186 -0.79 -20.77 -1.61
CA TYR A 186 -1.30 -21.77 -0.68
C TYR A 186 -2.41 -21.22 0.23
N SER A 187 -2.25 -19.99 0.72
CA SER A 187 -3.24 -19.32 1.58
C SER A 187 -4.53 -19.03 0.80
N SER A 188 -4.43 -18.49 -0.42
CA SER A 188 -5.58 -18.22 -1.28
C SER A 188 -6.31 -19.48 -1.71
N ALA A 189 -5.59 -20.57 -1.95
CA ALA A 189 -6.21 -21.86 -2.20
C ALA A 189 -7.00 -22.34 -0.96
N ALA A 190 -6.42 -22.23 0.24
CA ALA A 190 -7.07 -22.65 1.48
C ALA A 190 -8.31 -21.82 1.81
N GLU A 191 -8.28 -20.52 1.51
CA GLU A 191 -9.44 -19.64 1.62
C GLU A 191 -10.58 -20.07 0.68
N ARG A 192 -10.24 -20.42 -0.58
CA ARG A 192 -11.24 -20.80 -1.58
C ARG A 192 -11.83 -22.20 -1.36
N PHE A 193 -10.97 -23.20 -1.18
CA PHE A 193 -11.35 -24.61 -1.19
C PHE A 193 -11.41 -25.24 0.20
N GLY A 194 -10.97 -24.53 1.24
CA GLY A 194 -10.87 -25.04 2.59
C GLY A 194 -9.52 -25.72 2.86
N GLU A 195 -8.91 -25.39 3.99
CA GLU A 195 -7.59 -25.93 4.39
C GLU A 195 -7.61 -27.46 4.54
N THR A 196 -8.68 -28.02 5.10
CA THR A 196 -8.85 -29.47 5.28
C THR A 196 -8.84 -30.21 3.95
N ASP A 197 -9.53 -29.68 2.94
CA ASP A 197 -9.63 -30.33 1.63
C ASP A 197 -8.29 -30.30 0.89
N ILE A 198 -7.54 -29.20 1.01
CA ILE A 198 -6.18 -29.11 0.49
C ILE A 198 -5.25 -30.13 1.16
N ARG A 199 -5.30 -30.25 2.49
CA ARG A 199 -4.48 -31.22 3.23
C ARG A 199 -4.83 -32.67 2.90
N ASN A 200 -6.06 -32.93 2.47
CA ASN A 200 -6.54 -34.26 2.09
C ASN A 200 -6.27 -34.63 0.62
N ILE A 201 -5.64 -33.75 -0.16
CA ILE A 201 -5.24 -34.07 -1.54
C ILE A 201 -4.38 -35.34 -1.56
N LEU A 202 -4.76 -36.30 -2.40
CA LEU A 202 -4.00 -37.53 -2.57
C LEU A 202 -2.59 -37.23 -3.09
N ILE A 203 -1.58 -37.55 -2.27
CA ILE A 203 -0.16 -37.39 -2.62
C ILE A 203 0.32 -38.64 -3.37
N ASP A 204 0.11 -38.64 -4.68
CA ASP A 204 0.42 -39.76 -5.59
C ASP A 204 1.61 -39.49 -6.53
N SER A 205 2.28 -38.34 -6.39
CA SER A 205 3.39 -37.93 -7.24
C SER A 205 4.58 -37.33 -6.46
N PRO A 206 5.81 -37.42 -7.00
CA PRO A 206 6.98 -36.73 -6.43
C PRO A 206 6.78 -35.22 -6.29
N GLN A 207 6.06 -34.60 -7.23
CA GLN A 207 5.78 -33.17 -7.28
C GLN A 207 4.91 -32.74 -6.10
N LEU A 208 3.75 -33.38 -5.90
CA LEU A 208 2.87 -33.08 -4.77
C LEU A 208 3.58 -33.35 -3.44
N LYS A 209 4.35 -34.45 -3.35
CA LYS A 209 5.15 -34.73 -2.16
C LYS A 209 6.15 -33.62 -1.85
N ARG A 210 6.78 -33.05 -2.88
CA ARG A 210 7.72 -31.93 -2.71
C ARG A 210 6.99 -30.63 -2.35
N PHE A 211 5.85 -30.36 -2.98
CA PHE A 211 5.00 -29.20 -2.69
C PHE A 211 4.62 -29.14 -1.21
N PHE A 212 3.95 -30.18 -0.70
CA PHE A 212 3.51 -30.21 0.70
C PHE A 212 4.67 -30.15 1.70
N ARG A 213 5.76 -30.88 1.45
CA ARG A 213 6.96 -30.78 2.30
C ARG A 213 7.46 -29.34 2.45
N VAL A 214 7.50 -28.57 1.35
CA VAL A 214 7.95 -27.18 1.40
C VAL A 214 6.92 -26.32 2.14
N MET A 215 5.63 -26.48 1.87
CA MET A 215 4.55 -25.72 2.52
C MET A 215 4.43 -26.00 4.03
N ASP A 216 4.77 -27.20 4.48
CA ASP A 216 4.77 -27.59 5.91
C ASP A 216 5.98 -27.06 6.70
N THR A 217 6.98 -26.48 6.03
CA THR A 217 8.17 -25.93 6.72
C THR A 217 7.78 -24.70 7.54
N ALA A 218 8.19 -24.57 8.80
CA ALA A 218 7.79 -23.46 9.67
C ALA A 218 8.10 -22.06 9.08
N PRO A 219 7.28 -21.02 9.32
CA PRO A 219 7.51 -19.69 8.76
C PRO A 219 8.83 -19.11 9.28
N PHE A 220 9.62 -18.49 8.40
CA PHE A 220 10.92 -17.90 8.77
C PHE A 220 10.80 -16.82 9.88
N VAL A 221 9.67 -16.09 9.92
CA VAL A 221 9.46 -14.97 10.85
C VAL A 221 9.26 -15.44 12.29
N GLU A 222 8.40 -16.44 12.53
CA GLU A 222 8.06 -16.93 13.88
C GLU A 222 9.26 -17.56 14.62
N ALA A 223 10.14 -18.27 13.89
CA ALA A 223 11.28 -18.95 14.49
C ALA A 223 12.35 -17.97 15.03
N VAL A 224 12.43 -16.77 14.47
CA VAL A 224 13.44 -15.76 14.84
C VAL A 224 12.89 -14.73 15.84
N GLU A 225 11.60 -14.37 15.75
CA GLU A 225 10.99 -13.40 16.69
C GLU A 225 10.91 -13.91 18.12
N ASN A 226 10.71 -15.22 18.30
CA ASN A 226 10.58 -15.83 19.63
C ASN A 226 11.93 -16.04 20.36
N ASN A 227 13.07 -15.93 19.65
CA ASN A 227 14.40 -16.26 20.20
C ASN A 227 15.34 -15.06 20.40
N ALA A 228 14.97 -13.84 20.00
CA ALA A 228 15.84 -12.67 20.14
C ALA A 228 15.64 -11.95 21.50
N GLY A 229 16.74 -11.63 22.19
CA GLY A 229 16.74 -10.85 23.44
C GLY A 229 16.19 -9.42 23.28
N ALA A 230 15.95 -8.72 24.41
CA ALA A 230 15.56 -7.31 24.39
C ALA A 230 16.75 -6.44 23.98
N VAL A 231 16.54 -5.51 23.04
CA VAL A 231 17.54 -4.54 22.59
C VAL A 231 17.55 -3.35 23.54
N THR A 232 18.72 -2.93 24.00
CA THR A 232 18.90 -1.81 24.94
C THR A 232 19.39 -0.54 24.23
N ALA A 233 19.32 0.60 24.91
CA ALA A 233 19.85 1.87 24.46
C ALA A 233 21.39 1.82 24.27
N GLU A 234 22.09 1.04 25.10
CA GLU A 234 23.53 0.86 25.01
C GLU A 234 23.92 0.08 23.75
N ASP A 235 23.17 -0.96 23.40
CA ASP A 235 23.38 -1.72 22.15
C ASP A 235 23.27 -0.80 20.92
N ILE A 236 22.27 0.10 20.92
CA ILE A 236 22.11 1.11 19.87
C ILE A 236 23.29 2.09 19.87
N ALA A 237 23.66 2.62 21.05
CA ALA A 237 24.71 3.62 21.18
C ALA A 237 26.10 3.13 20.77
N ASN A 238 26.34 1.82 20.89
CA ASN A 238 27.57 1.17 20.47
C ASN A 238 27.60 0.83 18.98
N GLY A 239 26.45 0.82 18.30
CA GLY A 239 26.34 0.62 16.85
C GLY A 239 26.30 -0.84 16.40
N ASP A 240 26.37 -1.80 17.32
CA ASP A 240 26.47 -3.24 17.04
C ASP A 240 25.11 -3.93 16.85
N ILE A 241 24.20 -3.33 16.08
CA ILE A 241 22.83 -3.86 15.91
C ILE A 241 22.33 -3.84 14.46
N SER A 242 21.55 -4.85 14.12
CA SER A 242 20.91 -5.01 12.82
C SER A 242 19.73 -4.04 12.61
N PRO A 243 19.33 -3.78 11.35
CA PRO A 243 18.12 -2.99 11.06
C PRO A 243 16.85 -3.54 11.73
N ARG A 244 16.77 -4.86 11.92
CA ARG A 244 15.65 -5.52 12.59
C ARG A 244 15.61 -5.19 14.09
N GLU A 245 16.76 -5.17 14.74
CA GLU A 245 16.89 -4.82 16.16
C GLU A 245 16.57 -3.34 16.39
N ARG A 246 17.03 -2.44 15.50
CA ARG A 246 16.62 -1.03 15.49
C ARG A 246 15.11 -0.90 15.42
N ARG A 247 14.47 -1.58 14.46
CA ARG A 247 13.00 -1.58 14.33
C ARG A 247 12.35 -2.08 15.61
N ARG A 248 12.82 -3.19 16.18
CA ARG A 248 12.28 -3.74 17.43
C ARG A 248 12.36 -2.74 18.58
N PHE A 249 13.46 -2.01 18.73
CA PHE A 249 13.58 -0.98 19.77
C PHE A 249 12.52 0.12 19.60
N VAL A 250 12.37 0.67 18.39
CA VAL A 250 11.38 1.73 18.10
C VAL A 250 9.96 1.30 18.54
N PHE A 251 9.57 0.06 18.27
CA PHE A 251 8.23 -0.43 18.58
C PHE A 251 8.05 -0.98 20.00
N LYS A 252 9.09 -1.55 20.63
CA LYS A 252 8.95 -2.36 21.85
C LYS A 252 9.80 -1.89 23.04
N ALA A 253 10.68 -0.90 22.88
CA ALA A 253 11.50 -0.41 23.99
C ALA A 253 10.63 0.19 25.10
N SER A 254 11.04 -0.02 26.35
CA SER A 254 10.42 0.63 27.51
C SER A 254 10.70 2.14 27.47
N GLN A 255 9.89 2.92 28.19
CA GLN A 255 10.13 4.37 28.29
C GLN A 255 11.49 4.70 28.91
N GLU A 256 11.96 3.89 29.86
CA GLU A 256 13.29 4.05 30.47
C GLU A 256 14.42 3.91 29.44
N GLU A 257 14.35 2.91 28.55
CA GLU A 257 15.33 2.73 27.49
C GLU A 257 15.30 3.88 26.47
N LYS A 258 14.11 4.39 26.15
CA LYS A 258 13.96 5.56 25.26
C LYS A 258 14.62 6.80 25.85
N ILE A 259 14.44 7.04 27.15
CA ILE A 259 15.08 8.14 27.88
C ILE A 259 16.60 7.98 27.87
N ARG A 260 17.13 6.78 28.19
CA ARG A 260 18.57 6.50 28.16
C ARG A 260 19.18 6.77 26.78
N LEU A 261 18.50 6.38 25.70
CA LEU A 261 18.95 6.65 24.34
C LEU A 261 18.97 8.15 24.03
N ALA A 262 17.95 8.90 24.47
CA ALA A 262 17.89 10.33 24.28
C ALA A 262 19.02 11.05 25.03
N GLU A 263 19.30 10.64 26.27
CA GLU A 263 20.44 11.16 27.04
C GLU A 263 21.79 10.82 26.40
N ALA A 264 21.93 9.64 25.80
CA ALA A 264 23.11 9.25 25.04
C ALA A 264 23.28 10.15 23.80
N ALA A 265 22.21 10.38 23.04
CA ALA A 265 22.21 11.28 21.89
C ALA A 265 22.60 12.72 22.27
N VAL A 266 22.08 13.23 23.39
CA VAL A 266 22.40 14.59 23.86
C VAL A 266 23.88 14.72 24.24
N ARG A 267 24.44 13.71 24.94
CA ARG A 267 25.84 13.68 25.39
C ARG A 267 26.86 13.40 24.29
N GLU A 268 26.43 12.83 23.16
CA GLU A 268 27.31 12.54 22.03
C GLU A 268 27.90 13.84 21.45
N ASN A 269 29.19 13.84 21.13
CA ASN A 269 29.87 15.00 20.56
C ASN A 269 30.12 14.85 19.06
N ASP A 270 30.19 13.60 18.56
CA ASP A 270 30.24 13.32 17.13
C ASP A 270 28.85 13.62 16.52
N LEU A 271 28.80 14.59 15.59
CA LEU A 271 27.54 15.04 15.01
C LEU A 271 26.87 13.99 14.13
N LEU A 272 27.65 13.11 13.48
CA LEU A 272 27.10 12.03 12.66
C LEU A 272 26.52 10.95 13.57
N LYS A 273 27.25 10.55 14.61
CA LYS A 273 26.75 9.59 15.58
C LYS A 273 25.53 10.13 16.33
N LYS A 274 25.53 11.42 16.70
CA LYS A 274 24.35 12.08 17.27
C LYS A 274 23.16 12.00 16.33
N ALA A 275 23.34 12.27 15.04
CA ALA A 275 22.29 12.14 14.04
C ALA A 275 21.74 10.71 13.95
N GLU A 276 22.62 9.70 13.96
CA GLU A 276 22.21 8.28 13.95
C GLU A 276 21.36 7.90 15.17
N LEU A 277 21.73 8.39 16.37
CA LEU A 277 20.95 8.16 17.58
C LEU A 277 19.61 8.90 17.52
N LEU A 278 19.59 10.14 17.02
CA LEU A 278 18.36 10.92 16.89
C LEU A 278 17.38 10.32 15.87
N ARG A 279 17.86 9.67 14.81
CA ARG A 279 17.00 8.97 13.83
C ARG A 279 16.13 7.89 14.47
N MET A 280 16.50 7.36 15.64
CA MET A 280 15.64 6.42 16.37
C MET A 280 14.33 7.04 16.85
N PHE A 281 14.26 8.37 16.92
CA PHE A 281 13.07 9.12 17.35
C PHE A 281 12.23 9.68 16.19
N SER A 282 12.52 9.27 14.95
CA SER A 282 11.79 9.68 13.72
C SER A 282 10.49 8.91 13.49
N SER A 283 9.81 8.49 14.56
CA SER A 283 8.60 7.68 14.48
C SER A 283 7.62 8.01 15.60
N LYS A 284 6.31 8.01 15.28
CA LYS A 284 5.23 8.18 16.28
C LYS A 284 5.26 7.16 17.42
N TYR A 285 5.86 5.98 17.19
CA TYR A 285 6.00 4.94 18.23
C TYR A 285 7.16 5.21 19.20
N ASN A 286 8.07 6.11 18.85
CA ASN A 286 9.23 6.48 19.65
C ASN A 286 9.51 7.99 19.58
N PRO A 287 8.60 8.86 20.04
CA PRO A 287 8.86 10.30 20.06
C PRO A 287 10.02 10.61 21.00
N PHE A 288 10.75 11.71 20.72
CA PHE A 288 11.87 12.13 21.56
C PHE A 288 11.37 12.48 22.98
N PRO A 289 11.86 11.81 24.03
CA PRO A 289 11.30 11.92 25.38
C PRO A 289 11.88 13.07 26.21
N SER A 290 12.84 13.84 25.66
CA SER A 290 13.56 14.90 26.37
C SER A 290 13.20 16.30 25.84
N ASP A 291 13.91 17.34 26.29
CA ASP A 291 13.61 18.75 26.00
C ASP A 291 13.59 19.07 24.48
N PRO A 292 12.44 19.45 23.90
CA PRO A 292 12.30 19.70 22.45
C PRO A 292 13.18 20.84 21.93
N GLN A 293 13.57 21.79 22.79
CA GLN A 293 14.42 22.93 22.46
C GLN A 293 15.75 22.46 21.87
N LEU A 294 16.30 21.35 22.39
CA LEU A 294 17.51 20.75 21.87
C LEU A 294 17.36 20.36 20.40
N LEU A 295 16.23 19.75 20.04
CA LEU A 295 15.96 19.37 18.66
C LEU A 295 15.81 20.60 17.76
N THR A 296 15.13 21.67 18.21
CA THR A 296 15.05 22.91 17.42
C THR A 296 16.43 23.54 17.17
N ALA A 297 17.34 23.48 18.15
CA ALA A 297 18.71 23.94 17.99
C ALA A 297 19.49 23.05 17.01
N TYR A 298 19.34 21.73 17.10
CA TYR A 298 20.00 20.78 16.19
C TYR A 298 19.46 20.88 14.75
N ALA A 299 18.17 21.17 14.58
CA ALA A 299 17.57 21.40 13.28
C ALA A 299 18.20 22.58 12.53
N GLY A 300 18.74 23.57 13.26
CA GLY A 300 19.50 24.70 12.71
C GLY A 300 20.99 24.44 12.48
N SER A 301 21.49 23.21 12.71
CA SER A 301 22.91 22.88 12.52
C SER A 301 23.34 22.95 11.05
N GLU A 302 24.58 23.39 10.80
CA GLU A 302 25.22 23.29 9.48
C GLU A 302 25.48 21.84 9.06
N ASN A 303 25.53 20.91 10.03
CA ASN A 303 25.62 19.49 9.73
C ASN A 303 24.26 18.98 9.23
N LYS A 304 24.18 18.68 7.93
CA LYS A 304 22.95 18.27 7.24
C LYS A 304 22.32 17.01 7.82
N GLU A 305 23.13 16.04 8.26
CA GLU A 305 22.64 14.78 8.83
C GLU A 305 21.98 15.02 10.19
N LEU A 306 22.60 15.84 11.04
CA LEU A 306 22.05 16.23 12.32
C LEU A 306 20.80 17.09 12.18
N SER A 307 20.84 18.09 11.27
CA SER A 307 19.69 18.94 10.97
C SER A 307 18.49 18.11 10.51
N ARG A 308 18.71 17.18 9.58
CA ARG A 308 17.67 16.27 9.09
C ARG A 308 17.13 15.36 10.19
N ALA A 309 18.01 14.67 10.93
CA ALA A 309 17.57 13.77 12.00
C ALA A 309 16.77 14.50 13.09
N ALA A 310 17.13 15.75 13.41
CA ALA A 310 16.41 16.56 14.36
C ALA A 310 15.02 16.99 13.84
N LYS A 311 14.92 17.41 12.57
CA LYS A 311 13.63 17.69 11.92
C LYS A 311 12.74 16.44 11.90
N ASP A 312 13.29 15.28 11.52
CA ASP A 312 12.57 14.01 11.50
C ASP A 312 12.02 13.64 12.89
N ALA A 313 12.77 13.92 13.97
CA ALA A 313 12.31 13.69 15.33
C ALA A 313 11.24 14.71 15.78
N LEU A 314 11.40 16.00 15.43
CA LEU A 314 10.46 17.07 15.77
C LEU A 314 9.04 16.82 15.24
N MET A 315 8.92 16.16 14.08
CA MET A 315 7.65 15.80 13.46
C MET A 315 6.68 15.05 14.39
N TYR A 316 7.19 14.32 15.38
CA TYR A 316 6.40 13.47 16.29
C TYR A 316 6.33 14.00 17.74
N VAL A 317 6.87 15.20 17.99
CA VAL A 317 6.90 15.80 19.33
C VAL A 317 5.74 16.80 19.49
N LYS A 318 4.89 16.58 20.50
CA LYS A 318 3.83 17.52 20.90
C LYS A 318 4.36 18.52 21.92
N SER A 319 4.53 19.78 21.52
CA SER A 319 5.01 20.89 22.36
C SER A 319 4.75 22.25 21.72
N ASP A 320 4.47 23.26 22.55
CA ASP A 320 4.26 24.65 22.11
C ASP A 320 5.49 25.24 21.38
N ILE A 321 6.68 24.75 21.71
CA ILE A 321 7.94 25.19 21.10
C ILE A 321 8.06 24.64 19.68
N VAL A 322 7.64 23.39 19.47
CA VAL A 322 7.59 22.77 18.14
C VAL A 322 6.54 23.45 17.27
N HIS A 323 5.36 23.77 17.84
CA HIS A 323 4.34 24.58 17.16
C HIS A 323 4.90 25.92 16.67
N SER A 324 5.52 26.69 17.57
CA SER A 324 6.05 28.02 17.25
C SER A 324 7.14 27.95 16.19
N TYR A 325 8.03 26.97 16.31
CA TYR A 325 9.09 26.70 15.33
C TYR A 325 8.52 26.39 13.94
N ALA A 326 7.50 25.53 13.87
CA ALA A 326 6.84 25.19 12.61
C ALA A 326 6.16 26.40 11.95
N VAL A 327 5.44 27.22 12.74
CA VAL A 327 4.81 28.45 12.25
C VAL A 327 5.84 29.42 11.68
N ASP A 328 6.97 29.61 12.37
CA ASP A 328 8.02 30.53 11.93
C ASP A 328 8.64 30.09 10.59
N ILE A 329 8.83 28.80 10.36
CA ILE A 329 9.30 28.27 9.07
C ILE A 329 8.24 28.52 7.97
N LEU A 330 6.99 28.16 8.23
CA LEU A 330 5.91 28.21 7.23
C LEU A 330 5.53 29.64 6.79
N ARG A 331 5.94 30.66 7.54
CA ARG A 331 5.85 32.07 7.11
C ARG A 331 6.70 32.38 5.88
N HIS A 332 7.74 31.60 5.63
CA HIS A 332 8.76 31.90 4.62
C HIS A 332 8.98 30.77 3.62
N SER A 333 8.41 29.57 3.86
CA SER A 333 8.53 28.43 2.97
C SER A 333 7.27 27.56 2.95
N ASP A 334 7.22 26.62 2.01
CA ASP A 334 6.25 25.52 1.96
C ASP A 334 6.91 24.21 2.45
N ASP A 335 7.72 24.30 3.51
CA ASP A 335 8.47 23.15 4.06
C ASP A 335 7.51 22.07 4.61
N THR A 336 7.52 20.90 4.00
CA THR A 336 6.64 19.76 4.35
C THR A 336 6.89 19.26 5.77
N ASP A 337 8.13 19.23 6.26
CA ASP A 337 8.43 18.78 7.62
C ASP A 337 7.83 19.74 8.65
N ALA A 338 7.91 21.05 8.39
CA ALA A 338 7.26 22.07 9.22
C ALA A 338 5.73 21.95 9.17
N LEU A 339 5.14 21.66 8.01
CA LEU A 339 3.69 21.41 7.91
C LEU A 339 3.29 20.16 8.73
N HIS A 340 4.08 19.10 8.70
CA HIS A 340 3.87 17.91 9.54
C HIS A 340 3.92 18.28 11.03
N MET A 341 4.94 19.03 11.46
CA MET A 341 5.05 19.50 12.85
C MET A 341 3.84 20.33 13.29
N LEU A 342 3.34 21.21 12.41
CA LEU A 342 2.16 22.04 12.68
C LEU A 342 0.89 21.20 12.81
N ILE A 343 0.70 20.18 11.96
CA ILE A 343 -0.46 19.26 12.04
C ILE A 343 -0.41 18.43 13.33
N THR A 344 0.75 17.88 13.69
CA THR A 344 0.95 17.15 14.97
C THR A 344 0.63 18.01 16.18
N ASN A 345 0.84 19.33 16.08
CA ASN A 345 0.62 20.31 17.13
C ASN A 345 -0.60 21.22 16.88
N TYR A 346 -1.57 20.74 16.10
CA TYR A 346 -2.64 21.56 15.56
C TYR A 346 -3.39 22.39 16.61
N ARG A 347 -3.62 23.67 16.28
CA ARG A 347 -4.53 24.57 16.98
C ARG A 347 -5.56 25.11 15.99
N LYS A 348 -6.74 25.49 16.49
CA LYS A 348 -7.87 25.96 15.65
C LYS A 348 -7.51 27.09 14.68
N ASN A 349 -6.61 27.99 15.07
CA ASN A 349 -6.20 29.13 14.24
C ASN A 349 -5.23 28.74 13.10
N ASP A 350 -4.70 27.51 13.11
CA ASP A 350 -3.74 27.03 12.11
C ASP A 350 -4.42 26.53 10.83
N LEU A 351 -5.74 26.29 10.87
CA LEU A 351 -6.48 25.67 9.76
C LEU A 351 -6.30 26.41 8.44
N ALA A 352 -6.34 27.75 8.46
CA ALA A 352 -6.17 28.57 7.26
C ALA A 352 -4.76 28.40 6.65
N VAL A 353 -3.73 28.31 7.49
CA VAL A 353 -2.35 28.10 7.04
C VAL A 353 -2.19 26.69 6.49
N ILE A 354 -2.70 25.68 7.19
CA ILE A 354 -2.59 24.28 6.76
C ILE A 354 -3.31 24.06 5.42
N THR A 355 -4.54 24.54 5.28
CA THR A 355 -5.32 24.39 4.04
C THR A 355 -4.70 25.13 2.86
N ASP A 356 -4.17 26.34 3.07
CA ASP A 356 -3.43 27.08 2.05
C ASP A 356 -2.21 26.30 1.54
N LYS A 357 -1.43 25.73 2.47
CA LYS A 357 -0.21 24.96 2.14
C LYS A 357 -0.54 23.63 1.47
N LEU A 358 -1.50 22.88 1.98
CA LEU A 358 -1.99 21.65 1.35
C LEU A 358 -2.56 21.92 -0.05
N GLY A 359 -3.24 23.05 -0.26
CA GLY A 359 -3.78 23.43 -1.57
C GLY A 359 -2.71 23.64 -2.66
N ARG A 360 -1.44 23.90 -2.28
CA ARG A 360 -0.30 24.03 -3.19
C ARG A 360 0.51 22.73 -3.34
N LEU A 361 0.22 21.72 -2.52
CA LEU A 361 0.96 20.48 -2.50
C LEU A 361 0.62 19.63 -3.72
N GLU A 362 1.63 19.30 -4.52
CA GLU A 362 1.45 18.36 -5.62
C GLU A 362 1.34 16.93 -5.08
N THR A 363 0.36 16.19 -5.58
CA THR A 363 0.19 14.77 -5.28
C THR A 363 0.58 13.96 -6.51
N ASP A 364 1.67 13.22 -6.40
CA ASP A 364 2.24 12.40 -7.48
C ASP A 364 2.59 10.99 -6.98
N ARG A 365 2.82 10.05 -7.91
CA ARG A 365 3.08 8.64 -7.60
C ARG A 365 4.42 8.40 -6.90
N SER A 366 5.40 9.28 -7.09
CA SER A 366 6.72 9.17 -6.46
C SER A 366 6.75 9.73 -5.04
N ASP A 367 5.66 10.38 -4.59
CA ASP A 367 5.58 11.08 -3.32
C ASP A 367 6.70 12.13 -3.17
N ALA A 368 7.07 12.80 -4.27
CA ALA A 368 8.23 13.71 -4.30
C ALA A 368 8.06 14.90 -3.33
N SER A 369 6.82 15.30 -3.07
CA SER A 369 6.45 16.37 -2.14
C SER A 369 6.28 15.91 -0.68
N GLY A 370 6.30 14.60 -0.41
CA GLY A 370 6.03 14.01 0.92
C GLY A 370 4.56 14.09 1.34
N TRP A 371 3.63 14.17 0.37
CA TRP A 371 2.20 14.27 0.63
C TRP A 371 1.64 13.06 1.38
N HIS A 372 2.16 11.85 1.13
CA HIS A 372 1.61 10.64 1.73
C HIS A 372 1.87 10.62 3.24
N GLY A 373 3.08 11.01 3.67
CA GLY A 373 3.43 11.19 5.08
C GLY A 373 2.50 12.19 5.78
N LEU A 374 2.29 13.37 5.18
CA LEU A 374 1.40 14.40 5.73
C LEU A 374 -0.04 13.92 5.89
N MET A 375 -0.58 13.21 4.89
CA MET A 375 -1.95 12.66 4.98
C MET A 375 -2.07 11.62 6.09
N MET A 376 -1.05 10.79 6.31
CA MET A 376 -1.03 9.86 7.44
C MET A 376 -1.04 10.59 8.78
N THR A 377 -0.33 11.71 8.92
CA THR A 377 -0.37 12.56 10.13
C THR A 377 -1.75 13.14 10.38
N ILE A 378 -2.41 13.63 9.34
CA ILE A 378 -3.78 14.15 9.43
C ILE A 378 -4.73 13.05 9.92
N LEU A 379 -4.61 11.83 9.38
CA LEU A 379 -5.43 10.69 9.80
C LEU A 379 -5.18 10.31 11.27
N ASP A 380 -3.91 10.21 11.67
CA ASP A 380 -3.52 9.90 13.05
C ASP A 380 -4.08 10.93 14.04
N GLU A 381 -4.02 12.23 13.72
CA GLU A 381 -4.56 13.28 14.56
C GLU A 381 -6.09 13.41 14.50
N ALA A 382 -6.72 12.98 13.39
CA ALA A 382 -8.16 12.92 13.26
C ALA A 382 -8.77 11.77 14.10
N ASP A 383 -8.12 10.61 14.17
CA ASP A 383 -8.54 9.51 15.05
C ASP A 383 -8.49 9.93 16.54
N ASN A 384 -7.59 10.87 16.89
CA ASN A 384 -7.52 11.47 18.23
C ASN A 384 -8.54 12.60 18.48
N GLY A 385 -9.34 12.97 17.47
CA GLY A 385 -10.35 14.04 17.56
C GLY A 385 -9.78 15.47 17.51
N SER A 386 -8.50 15.64 17.20
CA SER A 386 -7.81 16.95 17.23
C SER A 386 -8.06 17.79 15.98
N ILE A 387 -8.28 17.14 14.84
CA ILE A 387 -8.28 17.76 13.50
C ILE A 387 -9.70 17.92 12.93
N PRO A 388 -10.00 19.04 12.26
CA PRO A 388 -11.30 19.30 11.67
C PRO A 388 -11.51 18.55 10.34
N ASP A 389 -12.77 18.39 9.93
CA ASP A 389 -13.15 17.52 8.82
C ASP A 389 -12.69 18.05 7.45
N GLU A 390 -12.43 19.35 7.31
CA GLU A 390 -11.89 19.96 6.11
C GLU A 390 -10.58 19.30 5.66
N LEU A 391 -9.74 18.86 6.61
CA LEU A 391 -8.50 18.15 6.29
C LEU A 391 -8.75 16.69 5.89
N LEU A 392 -9.80 16.05 6.43
CA LEU A 392 -10.23 14.72 5.97
C LEU A 392 -10.81 14.78 4.56
N LEU A 393 -11.59 15.82 4.27
CA LEU A 393 -12.13 16.09 2.94
C LEU A 393 -11.02 16.36 1.92
N TYR A 394 -9.93 17.02 2.32
CA TYR A 394 -8.75 17.15 1.47
C TYR A 394 -8.16 15.78 1.09
N ILE A 395 -7.99 14.86 2.05
CA ILE A 395 -7.51 13.50 1.77
C ILE A 395 -8.47 12.76 0.83
N TYR A 396 -9.77 12.85 1.10
CA TYR A 396 -10.80 12.25 0.27
C TYR A 396 -10.68 12.68 -1.20
N GLU A 397 -10.54 13.98 -1.45
CA GLU A 397 -10.50 14.56 -2.79
C GLU A 397 -9.17 14.39 -3.52
N LYS A 398 -8.04 14.36 -2.79
CA LYS A 398 -6.70 14.51 -3.37
C LYS A 398 -5.81 13.30 -3.25
N SER A 399 -6.05 12.37 -2.33
CA SER A 399 -5.14 11.24 -2.11
C SER A 399 -5.08 10.29 -3.30
N LEU A 400 -3.87 9.93 -3.73
CA LEU A 400 -3.65 8.81 -4.64
C LEU A 400 -3.67 7.47 -3.90
N CYS A 401 -3.50 7.46 -2.58
CA CYS A 401 -3.52 6.26 -1.76
C CYS A 401 -4.97 5.94 -1.35
N SER A 402 -5.50 4.83 -1.87
CA SER A 402 -6.86 4.38 -1.57
C SER A 402 -7.03 3.96 -0.11
N CYS A 403 -5.97 3.51 0.58
CA CYS A 403 -5.99 3.24 2.02
C CYS A 403 -6.17 4.54 2.83
N CYS A 404 -5.42 5.60 2.51
CA CYS A 404 -5.59 6.92 3.16
C CYS A 404 -7.00 7.47 2.95
N ARG A 405 -7.51 7.40 1.71
CA ARG A 405 -8.88 7.81 1.40
C ARG A 405 -9.91 6.99 2.18
N SER A 406 -9.72 5.68 2.25
CA SER A 406 -10.62 4.80 3.02
C SER A 406 -10.64 5.15 4.50
N SER A 407 -9.50 5.46 5.09
CA SER A 407 -9.43 5.92 6.49
C SER A 407 -10.14 7.26 6.68
N ALA A 408 -9.96 8.22 5.76
CA ALA A 408 -10.66 9.50 5.82
C ALA A 408 -12.18 9.33 5.72
N VAL A 409 -12.66 8.51 4.78
CA VAL A 409 -14.10 8.21 4.61
C VAL A 409 -14.66 7.52 5.84
N ARG A 410 -13.94 6.56 6.44
CA ARG A 410 -14.35 5.90 7.68
C ARG A 410 -14.57 6.93 8.80
N ILE A 411 -13.59 7.82 9.04
CA ILE A 411 -13.69 8.83 10.11
C ILE A 411 -14.84 9.80 9.82
N LEU A 412 -15.00 10.27 8.57
CA LEU A 412 -16.12 11.14 8.18
C LEU A 412 -17.49 10.46 8.36
N ALA A 413 -17.60 9.17 8.05
CA ALA A 413 -18.81 8.38 8.24
C ALA A 413 -19.14 8.22 9.74
N GLU A 414 -18.14 7.89 10.57
CA GLU A 414 -18.28 7.78 12.03
C GLU A 414 -18.72 9.11 12.66
N ARG A 415 -18.19 10.24 12.16
CA ARG A 415 -18.59 11.60 12.57
C ARG A 415 -19.92 12.06 11.99
N ARG A 416 -20.53 11.28 11.08
CA ARG A 416 -21.74 11.61 10.31
C ARG A 416 -21.64 12.86 9.43
N HIS A 417 -20.47 13.13 8.87
CA HIS A 417 -20.20 14.33 8.07
C HIS A 417 -19.99 14.06 6.58
N LEU A 418 -20.26 12.84 6.09
CA LEU A 418 -20.39 12.59 4.66
C LEU A 418 -21.70 13.18 4.14
N THR A 419 -21.64 13.91 3.04
CA THR A 419 -22.86 14.27 2.30
C THR A 419 -23.43 13.05 1.57
N SER A 420 -24.72 13.06 1.23
CA SER A 420 -25.34 11.98 0.44
C SER A 420 -24.64 11.77 -0.91
N GLY A 421 -24.17 12.86 -1.54
CA GLY A 421 -23.40 12.80 -2.78
C GLY A 421 -22.06 12.08 -2.59
N GLN A 422 -21.30 12.42 -1.56
CA GLN A 422 -20.04 11.74 -1.24
C GLN A 422 -20.25 10.27 -0.89
N ALA A 423 -21.29 9.96 -0.10
CA ALA A 423 -21.62 8.58 0.25
C ALA A 423 -21.97 7.77 -1.01
N TYR A 424 -22.74 8.34 -1.95
CA TYR A 424 -23.05 7.70 -3.23
C TYR A 424 -21.79 7.48 -4.08
N GLU A 425 -20.93 8.50 -4.22
CA GLU A 425 -19.64 8.36 -4.92
C GLU A 425 -18.79 7.24 -4.33
N CYS A 426 -18.72 7.13 -3.00
CA CYS A 426 -17.95 6.09 -2.31
C CYS A 426 -18.43 4.66 -2.59
N LEU A 427 -19.68 4.44 -3.03
CA LEU A 427 -20.16 3.10 -3.43
C LEU A 427 -19.39 2.53 -4.64
N TYR A 428 -18.75 3.40 -5.43
CA TYR A 428 -18.00 3.06 -6.63
C TYR A 428 -16.48 3.14 -6.45
N ASP A 429 -16.00 3.41 -5.24
CA ASP A 429 -14.56 3.54 -4.98
C ASP A 429 -13.79 2.24 -5.31
N CYS A 430 -12.52 2.35 -5.70
CA CYS A 430 -11.68 1.18 -5.93
C CYS A 430 -11.47 0.35 -4.65
N ASN A 431 -11.42 1.00 -3.49
CA ASN A 431 -11.19 0.34 -2.21
C ASN A 431 -12.49 -0.27 -1.65
N GLU A 432 -12.46 -1.55 -1.28
CA GLU A 432 -13.64 -2.23 -0.74
C GLU A 432 -14.08 -1.68 0.61
N TYR A 433 -13.15 -1.36 1.50
CA TYR A 433 -13.48 -0.81 2.82
C TYR A 433 -14.19 0.54 2.69
N THR A 434 -13.84 1.35 1.69
CA THR A 434 -14.55 2.60 1.38
C THR A 434 -15.99 2.34 0.95
N ARG A 435 -16.21 1.37 0.04
CA ARG A 435 -17.56 0.99 -0.40
C ARG A 435 -18.40 0.43 0.75
N ASN A 436 -17.79 -0.36 1.63
CA ASN A 436 -18.47 -0.96 2.79
C ASN A 436 -18.84 0.10 3.82
N ALA A 437 -17.94 1.05 4.11
CA ALA A 437 -18.23 2.18 5.00
C ALA A 437 -19.38 3.03 4.44
N ALA A 438 -19.42 3.28 3.13
CA ALA A 438 -20.50 4.03 2.49
C ALA A 438 -21.85 3.31 2.55
N ARG A 439 -21.89 1.99 2.28
CA ARG A 439 -23.11 1.17 2.44
C ARG A 439 -23.66 1.26 3.85
N GLN A 440 -22.80 1.01 4.84
CA GLN A 440 -23.18 1.12 6.26
C GLN A 440 -23.65 2.52 6.62
N TYR A 441 -23.01 3.56 6.10
CA TYR A 441 -23.41 4.94 6.33
C TYR A 441 -24.82 5.22 5.81
N ILE A 442 -25.08 4.84 4.55
CA ILE A 442 -26.38 5.02 3.88
C ILE A 442 -27.49 4.23 4.60
N ASP A 443 -27.23 2.97 4.96
CA ASP A 443 -28.21 2.12 5.66
C ASP A 443 -28.60 2.66 7.05
N ASN A 444 -27.75 3.48 7.65
CA ASN A 444 -27.97 4.11 8.96
C ASN A 444 -28.47 5.55 8.88
N LEU A 445 -28.76 6.07 7.68
CA LEU A 445 -29.45 7.36 7.53
C LEU A 445 -30.93 7.17 7.91
N PRO A 446 -31.50 8.08 8.72
CA PRO A 446 -32.93 8.03 9.00
C PRO A 446 -33.73 8.16 7.70
N GLU A 447 -34.79 7.36 7.53
CA GLU A 447 -35.61 7.25 6.30
C GLU A 447 -36.30 8.55 5.81
N ASN A 448 -36.03 9.71 6.41
CA ASN A 448 -36.63 10.99 6.05
C ASN A 448 -35.64 12.16 6.15
N CYS A 449 -34.54 12.13 5.40
CA CYS A 449 -33.73 13.31 5.09
C CYS A 449 -33.75 13.58 3.59
#